data_AF-B4J0Y3-F1
#
_entry.id   AF-B4J0Y3-F1
#
_cell.length_a   1.000
_cell.length_b   1.000
_cell.length_c   1.000
_cell.angle_alpha   90.00
_cell.angle_beta   90.00
_cell.angle_gamma   90.00
#
_symmetry.space_group_name_H-M   'P 1'
#
loop_
_entity.id
_entity.type
_entity.pdbx_description
1 polymer ?
#
loop_
_entity_poly.entity_id
_entity_poly.type
_entity_poly.pdbx_seq_one_letter_code
_entity_poly.pdbx_strand_id
1 'polypeptide(L)'
;MRSVNIILLFVLILSVVAAMPIGTRQRRQIDLTVSAEHDDKDDETELALEAIAGLWSSADSRTKIDGSARVVHRTSGMQTGNTSYQARVHLRHEYKTNPYQT
;
A
#
# COMPACT_ATOMS: atom_id res chain seq x y z
N MET A 1 -38.57 -26.83 -2.12
CA MET A 1 -38.47 -25.47 -2.71
C MET A 1 -37.41 -24.60 -2.04
N ARG A 2 -37.27 -24.59 -0.70
CA ARG A 2 -36.23 -23.79 0.00
C ARG A 2 -34.79 -24.16 -0.40
N SER A 3 -34.48 -25.45 -0.55
CA SER A 3 -33.15 -25.93 -0.95
C SER A 3 -32.74 -25.50 -2.37
N VAL A 4 -33.67 -25.54 -3.33
CA VAL A 4 -33.44 -25.10 -4.71
C VAL A 4 -33.15 -23.60 -4.76
N ASN A 5 -33.87 -22.80 -3.98
CA ASN A 5 -33.63 -21.36 -3.89
C ASN A 5 -32.25 -21.04 -3.27
N ILE A 6 -31.82 -21.82 -2.26
CA ILE A 6 -30.49 -21.68 -1.67
C ILE A 6 -29.40 -22.03 -2.70
N ILE A 7 -29.58 -23.11 -3.45
CA ILE A 7 -28.63 -23.51 -4.50
C ILE A 7 -28.55 -22.43 -5.60
N LEU A 8 -29.69 -21.89 -6.04
CA LEU A 8 -29.72 -20.80 -7.03
C LEU A 8 -29.02 -19.54 -6.51
N LEU A 9 -29.18 -19.22 -5.23
CA LEU A 9 -28.52 -18.08 -4.61
C LEU A 9 -26.99 -18.26 -4.54
N PHE A 10 -26.53 -19.48 -4.23
CA PHE A 10 -25.11 -19.81 -4.30
C PHE A 10 -24.55 -19.69 -5.72
N VAL A 11 -25.27 -20.19 -6.73
CA VAL A 11 -24.85 -20.09 -8.14
C VAL A 11 -24.80 -18.63 -8.61
N LEU A 12 -25.77 -17.80 -8.19
CA LEU A 12 -25.79 -16.37 -8.48
C LEU A 12 -24.59 -15.64 -7.85
N ILE A 13 -24.28 -15.93 -6.58
CA ILE A 13 -23.13 -15.30 -5.91
C ILE A 13 -21.83 -15.72 -6.60
N LEU A 14 -21.70 -17.00 -6.98
CA LEU A 14 -20.51 -17.51 -7.63
C LEU A 14 -20.29 -16.90 -9.02
N SER A 15 -21.37 -16.70 -9.79
CA SER A 15 -21.31 -16.08 -11.11
C SER A 15 -20.99 -14.58 -11.04
N VAL A 16 -21.47 -13.86 -10.03
CA VAL A 16 -21.12 -12.45 -9.80
C VAL A 16 -19.64 -12.30 -9.44
N VAL A 17 -19.10 -13.19 -8.59
CA VAL A 17 -17.66 -13.17 -8.23
C VAL A 17 -16.78 -13.52 -9.44
N ALA A 18 -17.20 -14.46 -10.29
CA ALA A 18 -16.48 -14.82 -11.50
C ALA A 18 -16.54 -13.73 -12.60
N ALA A 19 -17.63 -12.95 -12.65
CA ALA A 19 -17.80 -11.85 -13.59
C ALA A 19 -17.12 -10.55 -13.14
N MET A 20 -16.57 -10.50 -11.92
CA MET A 20 -15.71 -9.38 -11.54
C MET A 20 -14.51 -9.37 -12.48
N PRO A 21 -14.22 -8.25 -13.15
CA PRO A 21 -13.02 -8.15 -13.96
C PRO A 21 -11.84 -8.45 -13.02
N ILE A 22 -11.15 -9.56 -13.28
CA ILE A 22 -9.83 -9.83 -12.70
C ILE A 22 -8.94 -8.76 -13.31
N GLY A 23 -8.98 -7.58 -12.70
CA GLY A 23 -8.37 -6.37 -13.21
C GLY A 23 -6.93 -6.69 -13.56
N THR A 24 -6.54 -6.32 -14.79
CA THR A 24 -5.16 -6.32 -15.25
C THR A 24 -4.27 -5.96 -14.08
N ARG A 25 -3.45 -6.90 -13.62
CA ARG A 25 -2.60 -6.71 -12.45
C ARG A 25 -1.77 -5.47 -12.71
N GLN A 26 -2.22 -4.33 -12.17
CA GLN A 26 -1.59 -3.05 -12.40
C GLN A 26 -0.17 -3.22 -11.88
N ARG A 27 0.83 -2.96 -12.73
CA ARG A 27 2.24 -3.18 -12.40
C ARG A 27 2.53 -2.33 -11.16
N ARG A 28 2.50 -2.94 -9.97
CA ARG A 28 2.72 -2.24 -8.70
C ARG A 28 4.20 -1.91 -8.67
N GLN A 29 4.50 -0.64 -8.88
CA GLN A 29 5.85 -0.12 -8.72
C GLN A 29 6.15 -0.09 -7.22
N ILE A 30 7.32 -0.63 -6.86
CA ILE A 30 7.86 -0.56 -5.51
C ILE A 30 9.16 0.21 -5.65
N ASP A 31 9.19 1.40 -5.06
CA ASP A 31 10.38 2.23 -5.02
C ASP A 31 11.09 1.98 -3.69
N LEU A 32 12.31 1.44 -3.75
CA LEU A 32 13.15 1.21 -2.58
C LEU A 32 14.31 2.20 -2.61
N THR A 33 14.51 2.90 -1.51
CA THR A 33 15.64 3.81 -1.29
C THR A 33 16.43 3.33 -0.08
N VAL A 34 17.74 3.16 -0.26
CA VAL A 34 18.66 2.83 0.83
C VAL A 34 19.68 3.95 0.92
N SER A 35 19.90 4.47 2.12
CA SER A 35 20.91 5.48 2.40
C SER A 35 21.72 5.08 3.63
N ALA A 36 23.00 5.39 3.62
CA ALA A 36 23.88 5.28 4.78
C ALA A 36 24.59 6.61 4.95
N GLU A 37 24.56 7.16 6.16
CA GLU A 37 25.24 8.39 6.56
C GLU A 37 26.20 8.05 7.70
N HIS A 38 27.44 8.56 7.63
CA HIS A 38 28.44 8.37 8.68
C HIS A 38 28.92 9.74 9.16
N ASP A 39 28.77 10.02 10.45
CA ASP A 39 29.23 11.26 11.06
C ASP A 39 30.58 11.05 11.77
N ASP A 40 31.63 11.62 11.19
CA ASP A 40 33.01 11.53 11.69
C ASP A 40 33.21 12.20 13.07
N LYS A 41 32.30 13.07 13.51
CA LYS A 41 32.46 13.79 14.80
C LYS A 41 31.99 12.97 16.00
N ASP A 42 30.91 12.24 15.82
CA ASP A 42 30.24 11.49 16.90
C ASP A 42 30.43 9.96 16.75
N ASP A 43 31.18 9.53 15.73
CA ASP A 43 31.43 8.12 15.37
C ASP A 43 30.11 7.34 15.24
N GLU A 44 29.11 8.01 14.65
CA GLU A 44 27.75 7.51 14.45
C GLU A 44 27.57 7.09 12.99
N THR A 45 26.97 5.93 12.78
CA THR A 45 26.53 5.49 11.45
C THR A 45 25.03 5.31 11.45
N GLU A 46 24.35 6.01 10.55
CA GLU A 46 22.92 5.88 10.31
C GLU A 46 22.67 5.13 9.02
N LEU A 47 21.94 4.02 9.09
CA LEU A 47 21.43 3.29 7.94
C LEU A 47 19.92 3.51 7.86
N ALA A 48 19.42 3.95 6.71
CA ALA A 48 18.00 4.08 6.45
C ALA A 48 17.58 3.28 5.22
N LEU A 49 16.48 2.55 5.36
CA LEU A 49 15.78 1.85 4.28
C LEU A 49 14.37 2.41 4.21
N GLU A 50 13.97 2.90 3.06
CA GLU A 50 12.62 3.36 2.76
C GLU A 50 12.06 2.56 1.59
N ALA A 51 10.82 2.08 1.72
CA ALA A 51 10.08 1.37 0.69
C ALA A 51 8.73 2.04 0.50
N ILE A 52 8.38 2.38 -0.74
CA ILE A 52 7.11 2.98 -1.13
C ILE A 52 6.47 2.08 -2.18
N ALA A 53 5.20 1.74 -2.00
CA ALA A 53 4.46 0.88 -2.92
C ALA A 53 3.05 1.40 -3.17
N GLY A 54 2.68 1.48 -4.44
CA GLY A 54 1.27 1.59 -4.83
C GLY A 54 0.55 0.28 -4.50
N LEU A 55 -0.39 0.29 -3.55
CA LEU A 55 -1.05 -0.92 -3.08
C LEU A 55 -2.23 -1.32 -3.96
N TRP A 56 -3.05 -0.33 -4.30
CA TRP A 56 -4.24 -0.52 -5.12
C TRP A 56 -4.66 0.80 -5.76
N SER A 57 -5.22 0.72 -6.96
CA SER A 57 -6.02 1.82 -7.49
C SER A 57 -7.25 1.28 -8.21
N SER A 58 -8.33 2.06 -8.10
CA SER A 58 -9.57 1.80 -8.83
C SER A 58 -9.35 1.94 -10.33
N ALA A 59 -10.11 1.20 -11.14
CA ALA A 59 -10.03 1.24 -12.60
C ALA A 59 -10.36 2.63 -13.18
N ASP A 60 -11.21 3.39 -12.49
CA ASP A 60 -11.54 4.78 -12.82
C ASP A 60 -10.53 5.80 -12.26
N SER A 61 -9.43 5.32 -11.66
CA SER A 61 -8.38 6.09 -10.99
C SER A 61 -8.85 7.02 -9.86
N ARG A 62 -10.11 6.92 -9.41
CA ARG A 62 -10.68 7.81 -8.39
C ARG A 62 -10.22 7.48 -6.98
N THR A 63 -9.97 6.21 -6.71
CA THR A 63 -9.48 5.74 -5.41
C THR A 63 -8.09 5.15 -5.58
N LYS A 64 -7.16 5.55 -4.72
CA LYS A 64 -5.79 5.04 -4.66
C LYS A 64 -5.40 4.75 -3.21
N ILE A 65 -4.69 3.65 -3.01
CA ILE A 65 -4.12 3.25 -1.73
C ILE A 65 -2.63 3.08 -1.96
N ASP A 66 -1.84 3.86 -1.23
CA ASP A 66 -0.37 3.80 -1.25
C ASP A 66 0.12 3.44 0.15
N GLY A 67 1.25 2.74 0.22
CA GLY A 67 1.89 2.35 1.48
C GLY A 67 3.37 2.72 1.45
N SER A 68 3.89 3.17 2.59
CA SER A 68 5.32 3.33 2.78
C SER A 68 5.78 2.74 4.12
N ALA A 69 7.01 2.24 4.13
CA ALA A 69 7.69 1.76 5.31
C ALA A 69 9.11 2.31 5.33
N ARG A 70 9.55 2.78 6.48
CA ARG A 70 10.90 3.31 6.71
C ARG A 70 11.48 2.67 7.95
N VAL A 71 12.72 2.22 7.83
CA VAL A 71 13.53 1.70 8.95
C VAL A 71 14.78 2.55 9.01
N VAL A 72 15.10 3.07 10.20
CA VAL A 72 16.34 3.81 10.45
C VAL A 72 17.06 3.14 11.61
N HIS A 73 18.27 2.68 11.37
CA HIS A 73 19.15 2.10 12.36
C HIS A 73 20.33 3.03 12.59
N ARG A 74 20.50 3.49 13.83
CA ARG A 74 21.64 4.31 14.25
C ARG A 74 22.55 3.46 15.12
N THR A 75 23.82 3.35 14.76
CA THR A 75 24.86 2.74 15.60
C THR A 75 25.89 3.78 15.98
N SER A 76 26.32 3.79 17.23
CA SER A 76 27.42 4.63 17.73
C SER A 76 28.50 3.71 18.30
N GLY A 77 29.77 4.01 18.07
CA GLY A 77 30.90 3.20 18.56
C GLY A 77 30.90 2.94 20.08
N MET A 78 30.18 3.76 20.88
CA MET A 78 30.13 3.67 22.35
C MET A 78 28.76 3.22 22.92
N GLN A 79 27.71 3.04 22.12
CA GLN A 79 26.37 2.65 22.61
C GLN A 79 25.69 1.59 21.75
N THR A 80 24.89 0.73 22.39
CA THR A 80 24.00 -0.21 21.70
C THR A 80 23.09 0.54 20.73
N GLY A 81 23.20 0.22 19.44
CA GLY A 81 22.48 0.93 18.38
C GLY A 81 20.96 0.96 18.58
N ASN A 82 20.34 2.05 18.16
CA ASN A 82 18.90 2.27 18.23
C ASN A 82 18.25 2.04 16.86
N THR A 83 17.18 1.27 16.82
CA THR A 83 16.41 1.03 15.58
C THR A 83 15.02 1.62 15.70
N SER A 84 14.67 2.49 14.77
CA SER A 84 13.33 3.04 14.63
C SER A 84 12.64 2.48 13.39
N TYR A 85 11.35 2.15 13.55
CA TYR A 85 10.50 1.63 12.49
C TYR A 85 9.32 2.59 12.31
N GLN A 86 9.02 2.96 11.08
CA GLN A 86 7.88 3.78 10.73
C GLN A 86 7.15 3.14 9.54
N ALA A 87 5.82 3.07 9.62
CA ALA A 87 4.99 2.65 8.52
C ALA A 87 3.85 3.66 8.33
N ARG A 88 3.45 3.89 7.09
CA ARG A 88 2.37 4.82 6.74
C ARG A 88 1.53 4.24 5.61
N VAL A 89 0.21 4.43 5.72
CA VAL A 89 -0.75 4.07 4.67
C VAL A 89 -1.50 5.33 4.27
N HIS A 90 -1.55 5.61 2.98
CA HIS A 90 -2.24 6.76 2.40
C HIS A 90 -3.44 6.28 1.60
N LEU A 91 -4.63 6.82 1.91
CA LEU A 91 -5.86 6.61 1.16
C LEU A 91 -6.25 7.92 0.47
N ARG A 92 -6.43 7.89 -0.85
CA ARG A 92 -6.95 9.02 -1.62
C ARG A 92 -8.22 8.61 -2.36
N HIS A 93 -9.27 9.42 -2.24
CA HIS A 93 -10.51 9.28 -3.01
C HIS A 93 -10.92 10.63 -3.60
N GLU A 94 -11.17 10.69 -4.90
CA GLU A 94 -11.58 11.90 -5.62
C GLU A 94 -13.08 11.84 -5.96
N TYR A 95 -13.83 12.86 -5.53
CA TYR A 95 -15.25 13.02 -5.84
C TYR A 95 -15.41 14.06 -6.96
N LYS A 96 -15.88 13.65 -8.14
CA LYS A 96 -16.35 14.60 -9.16
C LYS A 96 -17.83 14.91 -8.90
N THR A 97 -18.13 16.10 -8.39
CA THR A 97 -19.47 16.68 -8.54
C THR A 97 -19.70 16.96 -10.01
N ASN A 98 -20.67 16.29 -10.63
CA ASN A 98 -21.01 16.48 -12.03
C ASN A 98 -21.60 17.91 -12.19
N PRO A 99 -20.95 18.84 -12.91
CA PRO A 99 -21.43 20.23 -13.01
C PRO A 99 -22.67 20.39 -13.92
N TYR A 100 -23.27 19.27 -14.38
CA TYR A 100 -24.39 19.25 -15.32
C TYR A 100 -25.69 18.67 -14.72
N GLN A 101 -25.87 18.71 -13.40
CA GLN A 101 -27.18 18.44 -12.79
C GLN A 101 -27.86 19.75 -12.39
N THR A 102 -28.63 20.32 -13.33
CA THR A 102 -29.73 21.25 -13.10
C THR A 102 -30.92 20.81 -13.94
#